data_AF-A0A015IY19-F1
#
_entry.id   AF-A0A015IY19-F1
#
_cell.length_a   1.000
_cell.length_b   1.000
_cell.length_c   1.000
_cell.angle_alpha   90.00
_cell.angle_beta   90.00
_cell.angle_gamma   90.00
#
_symmetry.space_group_name_H-M   'P 1'
#
loop_
_entity.id
_entity.type
_entity.pdbx_description
1 polymer ?
#
loop_
_entity_poly.entity_id
_entity_poly.type
_entity_poly.pdbx_seq_one_letter_code
_entity_poly.pdbx_strand_id
1 'polypeptide(L)'
;MSQHCKWINVPYRPDLQTRITYLDSYYTLFMYAYGRENSRDKKFLEINGDAVETWGNEQVMECYMNLNTFCWWYKPDGHSFHMYFDNLEQWREAKCWVKKIYPEVHEFQKGRYSSLLLS
;
A
#
# COMPACT_ATOMS: atom_id res chain seq x y z
N MET A 1 -15.51 15.74 -12.45
CA MET A 1 -14.73 16.30 -11.32
C MET A 1 -14.86 17.82 -11.36
N SER A 2 -15.42 18.42 -10.33
CA SER A 2 -15.52 19.88 -10.20
C SER A 2 -14.20 20.42 -9.65
N GLN A 3 -13.33 20.94 -10.51
CA GLN A 3 -12.21 21.77 -10.07
C GLN A 3 -12.77 23.12 -9.62
N HIS A 4 -13.00 23.28 -8.32
CA HIS A 4 -13.24 24.61 -7.76
C HIS A 4 -11.92 25.37 -7.70
N CYS A 5 -11.54 26.01 -8.80
CA CYS A 5 -10.47 26.99 -8.80
C CYS A 5 -10.88 28.17 -7.92
N LYS A 6 -10.45 28.18 -6.66
CA LYS A 6 -10.49 29.39 -5.82
C LYS A 6 -9.23 30.19 -6.10
N TRP A 7 -9.43 31.35 -6.73
CA TRP A 7 -8.42 32.37 -6.84
C TRP A 7 -8.23 33.02 -5.47
N ILE A 8 -7.01 32.97 -4.95
CA ILE A 8 -6.64 33.70 -3.73
C ILE A 8 -5.76 34.87 -4.17
N ASN A 9 -6.09 36.08 -3.74
CA ASN A 9 -5.23 37.24 -3.95
C ASN A 9 -4.05 37.17 -2.98
N VAL A 10 -2.83 37.10 -3.51
CA VAL A 10 -1.61 37.30 -2.72
C VAL A 10 -1.39 38.82 -2.58
N PRO A 11 -1.48 39.40 -1.37
CA PRO A 11 -1.25 40.83 -1.20
C PRO A 11 0.12 41.24 -1.77
N TYR A 12 0.16 42.34 -2.53
CA TYR A 12 1.36 42.93 -3.11
C TYR A 12 2.07 42.14 -4.23
N ARG A 13 1.48 41.05 -4.73
CA ARG A 13 2.01 40.27 -5.88
C ARG A 13 0.92 39.95 -6.91
N PRO A 14 0.50 40.95 -7.72
CA PRO A 14 -0.55 40.77 -8.73
C PRO A 14 -0.13 39.86 -9.89
N ASP A 15 1.17 39.58 -10.00
CA ASP A 15 1.77 38.65 -10.97
C ASP A 15 1.63 37.17 -10.56
N LEU A 16 1.27 36.88 -9.30
CA LEU A 16 1.18 35.51 -8.81
C LEU A 16 -0.25 34.98 -8.89
N GLN A 17 -0.39 33.80 -9.47
CA GLN A 17 -1.62 33.03 -9.53
C GLN A 17 -1.51 31.80 -8.62
N THR A 18 -2.46 31.62 -7.71
CA THR A 18 -2.56 30.41 -6.88
C THR A 18 -3.60 29.45 -7.46
N ARG A 19 -3.20 28.18 -7.65
CA ARG A 19 -4.10 27.08 -7.99
C ARG A 19 -4.17 26.12 -6.80
N ILE A 20 -5.38 25.89 -6.28
CA ILE A 20 -5.63 24.91 -5.22
C ILE A 20 -6.06 23.60 -5.87
N THR A 21 -5.36 22.51 -5.54
CA THR A 21 -5.72 21.15 -5.96
C THR A 21 -6.09 20.36 -4.71
N TYR A 22 -7.33 19.86 -4.66
CA TYR A 22 -7.76 18.93 -3.62
C TYR A 22 -7.11 17.57 -3.88
N LEU A 23 -6.45 17.04 -2.86
CA LEU A 23 -5.71 15.78 -2.95
C LEU A 23 -6.54 14.57 -2.49
N ASP A 24 -7.80 14.78 -2.12
CA ASP A 24 -8.73 13.76 -1.63
C ASP A 24 -8.85 12.55 -2.56
N SER A 25 -8.85 12.75 -3.88
CA SER A 25 -8.89 11.65 -4.85
C SER A 25 -7.54 10.95 -5.05
N TYR A 26 -6.47 11.53 -4.53
CA TYR A 26 -5.09 11.05 -4.70
C TYR A 26 -4.52 10.48 -3.40
N TYR A 27 -5.30 10.43 -2.32
CA TYR A 27 -4.81 10.05 -0.99
C TYR A 27 -4.13 8.68 -0.97
N THR A 28 -4.60 7.73 -1.79
CA THR A 28 -4.00 6.40 -1.94
C THR A 28 -2.59 6.41 -2.53
N LEU A 29 -2.17 7.49 -3.20
CA LEU A 29 -0.84 7.61 -3.81
C LEU A 29 0.23 8.11 -2.84
N PHE A 30 -0.14 8.75 -1.74
CA PHE A 30 0.82 9.40 -0.84
C PHE A 30 0.58 9.14 0.65
N MET A 31 -0.60 8.63 1.03
CA MET A 31 -0.88 8.21 2.39
C MET A 31 -0.68 6.71 2.55
N TYR A 32 -0.16 6.33 3.72
CA TYR A 32 -0.08 4.94 4.14
C TYR A 32 -0.38 4.83 5.63
N ALA A 33 -0.75 3.63 6.06
CA ALA A 33 -0.84 3.25 7.46
C ALA A 33 0.24 2.20 7.77
N TYR A 34 0.92 2.39 8.90
CA TYR A 34 1.86 1.42 9.45
C TYR A 34 1.37 0.97 10.83
N GLY A 35 1.32 -0.34 11.03
CA GLY A 35 0.93 -0.93 12.30
C GLY A 35 -0.10 -2.03 12.14
N ARG A 36 -0.24 -2.83 13.20
CA ARG A 36 -1.17 -3.96 13.22
C ARG A 36 -2.60 -3.48 13.01
N GLU A 37 -3.24 -4.01 11.97
CA GLU A 37 -4.67 -3.87 11.76
C GLU A 37 -5.42 -4.84 12.71
N ASN A 38 -6.34 -4.31 13.50
CA ASN A 38 -7.06 -5.06 14.54
C ASN A 38 -8.53 -5.32 14.20
N SER A 39 -9.05 -4.76 13.11
CA SER A 39 -10.36 -5.12 12.58
C SER A 39 -10.32 -6.55 12.03
N ARG A 40 -11.47 -7.22 12.02
CA ARG A 40 -11.61 -8.53 11.36
C ARG A 40 -11.96 -8.40 9.88
N ASP A 41 -12.06 -7.16 9.39
CA ASP A 41 -12.66 -6.85 8.11
C ASP A 41 -11.62 -6.89 6.99
N LYS A 42 -10.38 -6.49 7.29
CA LYS A 42 -9.29 -6.56 6.31
C LYS A 42 -8.80 -7.98 6.08
N LYS A 43 -8.46 -8.26 4.83
CA LYS A 43 -7.68 -9.43 4.44
C LYS A 43 -6.21 -9.06 4.53
N PHE A 44 -5.37 -10.00 4.95
CA PHE A 44 -3.93 -9.75 4.96
C PHE A 44 -3.17 -10.86 4.23
N LEU A 45 -2.14 -10.46 3.50
CA LEU A 45 -1.14 -11.34 2.92
C LEU A 45 0.05 -11.34 3.87
N GLU A 46 0.37 -12.52 4.37
CA GLU A 46 1.56 -12.74 5.18
C GLU A 46 2.70 -13.23 4.29
N ILE A 47 3.83 -12.55 4.37
CA ILE A 47 5.06 -12.88 3.65
C ILE A 47 6.13 -13.10 4.71
N ASN A 48 6.78 -14.25 4.67
CA ASN A 48 7.81 -14.66 5.61
C ASN A 48 9.14 -14.89 4.91
N GLY A 49 10.23 -14.83 5.67
CA GLY A 49 11.56 -15.25 5.26
C GLY A 49 12.60 -14.13 5.29
N ASP A 50 13.87 -14.48 5.16
CA ASP A 50 14.98 -13.57 5.43
C ASP A 50 15.08 -12.44 4.41
N ALA A 51 14.68 -12.70 3.16
CA ALA A 51 14.62 -11.67 2.13
C ALA A 51 13.66 -10.50 2.49
N VAL A 52 12.64 -10.78 3.33
CA VAL A 52 11.68 -9.78 3.81
C VAL A 52 12.32 -8.78 4.78
N GLU A 53 13.47 -9.11 5.38
CA GLU A 53 14.21 -8.19 6.24
C GLU A 53 14.55 -6.90 5.48
N THR A 54 14.87 -7.02 4.20
CA THR A 54 15.22 -5.89 3.32
C THR A 54 14.03 -5.10 2.80
N TRP A 55 12.81 -5.62 2.96
CA TRP A 55 11.60 -4.92 2.51
C TRP A 55 11.33 -3.71 3.40
N GLY A 56 11.26 -2.55 2.75
CA GLY A 56 10.95 -1.27 3.35
C GLY A 56 9.78 -0.59 2.64
N ASN A 57 9.70 0.73 2.77
CA ASN A 57 8.59 1.52 2.23
C ASN A 57 8.48 1.39 0.71
N GLU A 58 9.59 1.39 -0.02
CA GLU A 58 9.60 1.47 -1.49
C GLU A 58 8.99 0.23 -2.15
N GLN A 59 9.45 -0.97 -1.79
CA GLN A 59 8.95 -2.23 -2.37
C GLN A 59 7.45 -2.42 -2.10
N VAL A 60 7.02 -2.00 -0.91
CA VAL A 60 5.64 -2.15 -0.45
C VAL A 60 4.75 -1.13 -1.15
N MET A 61 5.16 0.14 -1.18
CA MET A 61 4.45 1.19 -1.89
C MET A 61 4.30 0.86 -3.38
N GLU A 62 5.31 0.27 -4.02
CA GLU A 62 5.22 -0.13 -5.42
C GLU A 62 4.09 -1.15 -5.66
N CYS A 63 3.94 -2.14 -4.79
CA CYS A 63 2.83 -3.10 -4.88
C CYS A 63 1.48 -2.37 -4.73
N TYR A 64 1.31 -1.55 -3.69
CA TYR A 64 0.06 -0.83 -3.43
C TYR A 64 -0.30 0.17 -4.53
N MET A 65 0.68 0.86 -5.10
CA MET A 65 0.50 1.77 -6.24
C MET A 65 0.05 1.03 -7.49
N ASN A 66 0.65 -0.13 -7.79
CA ASN A 66 0.26 -0.95 -8.94
C ASN A 66 -1.17 -1.50 -8.80
N LEU A 67 -1.60 -1.78 -7.57
CA LEU A 67 -2.96 -2.25 -7.27
C LEU A 67 -3.97 -1.10 -7.09
N ASN A 68 -3.52 0.16 -7.15
CA ASN A 68 -4.32 1.35 -6.87
C ASN A 68 -5.14 1.23 -5.56
N THR A 69 -4.51 0.71 -4.51
CA THR A 69 -5.16 0.47 -3.21
C THR A 69 -4.42 1.16 -2.07
N PHE A 70 -5.13 1.45 -0.97
CA PHE A 70 -4.57 2.16 0.17
C PHE A 70 -3.48 1.32 0.84
N CYS A 71 -2.27 1.88 0.94
CA CYS A 71 -1.11 1.22 1.51
C CYS A 71 -1.26 1.06 3.03
N TRP A 72 -1.52 -0.15 3.49
CA TRP A 72 -1.49 -0.48 4.92
C TRP A 72 -0.70 -1.76 5.13
N TRP A 73 0.40 -1.67 5.85
CA TRP A 73 1.24 -2.81 6.16
C TRP A 73 1.72 -2.81 7.61
N TYR A 74 2.25 -3.95 8.02
CA TYR A 74 2.85 -4.13 9.33
C TYR A 74 3.98 -5.15 9.26
N LYS A 75 5.10 -4.82 9.89
CA LYS A 75 6.27 -5.70 10.01
C LYS A 75 6.43 -6.05 11.49
N PRO A 76 5.80 -7.14 11.98
CA PRO A 76 5.85 -7.51 13.39
C PRO A 76 7.28 -7.83 13.87
N ASP A 77 8.12 -8.37 12.99
CA ASP A 77 9.51 -8.72 13.25
C ASP A 77 10.35 -8.63 11.96
N GLY A 78 11.63 -9.01 12.02
CA GLY A 78 12.54 -8.97 10.87
C GLY A 78 12.22 -9.98 9.76
N HIS A 79 11.42 -11.00 10.03
CA HIS A 79 11.20 -12.15 9.15
C HIS A 79 9.75 -12.29 8.68
N SER A 80 8.83 -11.46 9.16
CA SER A 80 7.41 -11.51 8.82
C SER A 80 6.91 -10.13 8.40
N PHE A 81 6.08 -10.11 7.36
CA PHE A 81 5.50 -8.91 6.79
C PHE A 81 4.04 -9.13 6.44
N HIS A 82 3.18 -8.21 6.87
CA HIS A 82 1.75 -8.24 6.65
C HIS A 82 1.33 -7.09 5.75
N MET A 83 0.68 -7.40 4.64
CA MET A 83 0.05 -6.44 3.74
C MET A 83 -1.46 -6.55 3.89
N TYR A 84 -2.15 -5.46 4.22
CA TYR A 84 -3.60 -5.43 4.42
C TYR A 84 -4.35 -4.93 3.19
N PHE A 85 -5.54 -5.48 2.96
CA PHE A 85 -6.41 -5.23 1.81
C PHE A 85 -7.89 -5.23 2.23
N ASP A 86 -8.72 -4.49 1.51
CA ASP A 86 -10.14 -4.35 1.84
C ASP A 86 -10.99 -5.55 1.41
N ASN A 87 -10.53 -6.30 0.41
CA ASN A 87 -11.28 -7.42 -0.15
C ASN A 87 -10.36 -8.53 -0.67
N LEU A 88 -10.97 -9.66 -1.03
CA LEU A 88 -10.26 -10.86 -1.48
C LEU A 88 -9.63 -10.69 -2.87
N GLU A 89 -10.21 -9.85 -3.73
CA GLU A 89 -9.69 -9.60 -5.08
C GLU A 89 -8.34 -8.88 -4.99
N GLN A 90 -8.27 -7.77 -4.25
CA GLN A 90 -7.03 -7.05 -3.97
C GLN A 90 -5.96 -7.95 -3.36
N TRP A 91 -6.34 -8.80 -2.39
CA TRP A 91 -5.43 -9.77 -1.79
C TRP A 91 -4.89 -10.78 -2.82
N ARG A 92 -5.74 -11.28 -3.74
CA ARG A 92 -5.32 -12.21 -4.80
C ARG A 92 -4.38 -11.53 -5.78
N GLU A 93 -4.68 -10.31 -6.20
CA GLU A 93 -3.84 -9.54 -7.10
C GLU A 93 -2.47 -9.24 -6.47
N ALA A 94 -2.43 -8.84 -5.20
CA ALA A 94 -1.20 -8.65 -4.45
C ALA A 94 -0.37 -9.93 -4.39
N LYS A 95 -1.02 -11.07 -4.10
CA LYS A 95 -0.34 -12.37 -4.10
C LYS A 95 0.25 -12.71 -5.48
N CYS A 96 -0.50 -12.46 -6.56
CA CYS A 96 0.00 -12.65 -7.92
C CYS A 96 1.16 -11.71 -8.25
N TRP A 97 1.11 -10.45 -7.79
CA TRP A 97 2.18 -9.49 -7.95
C TRP A 97 3.47 -9.97 -7.26
N VAL A 98 3.40 -10.41 -6.00
CA VAL A 98 4.58 -10.91 -5.27
C VAL A 98 5.18 -12.12 -6.00
N LYS A 99 4.35 -13.07 -6.44
CA LYS A 99 4.81 -14.24 -7.22
C LYS A 99 5.47 -13.89 -8.56
N LYS A 100 5.08 -12.76 -9.16
CA LYS A 100 5.65 -12.29 -10.42
C LYS A 100 7.02 -11.65 -10.21
N ILE A 101 7.18 -10.89 -9.13
CA ILE A 101 8.44 -10.19 -8.80
C ILE A 101 9.45 -11.16 -8.17
N TYR A 102 8.98 -12.13 -7.39
CA TYR A 102 9.78 -13.13 -6.69
C TYR A 102 9.32 -14.54 -7.08
N PRO A 103 9.75 -15.06 -8.25
CA PRO A 103 9.32 -16.36 -8.76
C PRO A 103 9.66 -17.55 -7.85
N GLU A 104 10.67 -17.40 -7.01
CA GLU A 104 11.12 -18.36 -6.01
C GLU A 104 10.23 -18.40 -4.75
N VAL A 105 9.22 -17.54 -4.66
CA VAL A 105 8.34 -17.50 -3.49
C VAL A 105 7.48 -18.78 -3.39
N HIS A 106 7.51 -19.41 -2.22
CA HIS A 106 6.73 -20.61 -1.96
C HIS A 106 5.43 -20.24 -1.24
N GLU A 107 4.29 -20.66 -1.79
CA GLU A 107 3.00 -20.52 -1.11
C GLU A 107 2.76 -21.74 -0.22
N PHE A 108 2.42 -21.50 1.05
CA PHE A 108 2.07 -22.54 2.00
C PHE A 108 0.80 -22.17 2.77
N GLN A 109 0.08 -23.17 3.25
CA GLN A 109 -1.17 -22.94 3.97
C GLN A 109 -0.90 -22.69 5.45
N LYS A 110 -1.41 -21.57 5.99
CA LYS A 110 -1.29 -21.21 7.41
C LYS A 110 -2.66 -20.82 7.96
N GLY A 111 -3.34 -21.79 8.57
CA GLY A 111 -4.70 -21.59 9.07
C GLY A 111 -5.71 -21.38 7.94
N ARG A 112 -6.50 -20.29 8.02
CA ARG A 112 -7.55 -19.96 7.03
C ARG A 112 -7.05 -19.24 5.78
N TYR A 113 -5.79 -18.81 5.77
CA TYR A 113 -5.20 -18.07 4.67
C TYR A 113 -3.94 -18.79 4.18
N SER A 114 -3.50 -18.48 2.97
CA SER A 114 -2.18 -18.88 2.50
C SER A 114 -1.16 -17.77 2.75
N SER A 115 0.03 -18.18 3.15
CA SER A 115 1.17 -17.32 3.40
C SER A 115 2.24 -17.59 2.34
N LEU A 116 3.11 -16.61 2.14
CA LEU A 116 4.23 -16.69 1.21
C LEU A 116 5.54 -16.82 1.98
N LEU A 117 6.48 -17.60 1.46
CA LEU A 117 7.84 -17.76 1.98
C LEU A 117 8.84 -17.32 0.90
N LEU A 118 9.60 -16.27 1.18
CA LEU A 118 10.72 -15.79 0.39
C LEU A 118 12.02 -16.33 0.99
N SER A 119 12.71 -17.19 0.24
CA SER A 119 14.01 -17.77 0.59
C SER A 119 15.16 -16.88 0.15
#